data_AF-A0A395GW33-F1
#
_entry.id   AF-A0A395GW33-F1
#
_cell.length_a   1.000
_cell.length_b   1.000
_cell.length_c   1.000
_cell.angle_alpha   90.00
_cell.angle_beta   90.00
_cell.angle_gamma   90.00
#
_symmetry.space_group_name_H-M   'P 1'
#
loop_
_entity.id
_entity.type
_entity.pdbx_description
1 polymer ?
#
loop_
_entity_poly.entity_id
_entity_poly.type
_entity_poly.pdbx_seq_one_letter_code
_entity_poly.pdbx_strand_id
1 'polypeptide(L)'
;MFSKSILATTLALFSSTVVGQLINIEYGYSPSGETYTQQLQLKEFTKLEYPGTYTYFSSPDPCDLYSNAVSDPAYFGAEGQTYFDQTYLEYVYCYESYD
;
A
#
# COMPACT_ATOMS: atom_id res chain seq x y z
N MET A 1 11.59 -6.59 35.37
CA MET A 1 11.44 -5.27 34.72
C MET A 1 11.80 -5.43 33.25
N PHE A 2 10.83 -5.32 32.34
CA PHE A 2 11.07 -5.27 30.90
C PHE A 2 10.34 -4.06 30.35
N SER A 3 11.09 -2.98 30.10
CA SER A 3 10.58 -1.82 29.39
C SER A 3 10.59 -2.15 27.90
N LYS A 4 9.41 -2.41 27.31
CA LYS A 4 9.28 -2.45 25.85
C LYS A 4 9.06 -1.02 25.38
N SER A 5 10.07 -0.46 24.70
CA SER A 5 10.01 0.85 24.07
C SER A 5 8.89 0.86 23.02
N ILE A 6 7.92 1.76 23.17
CA ILE A 6 6.91 2.03 22.16
C ILE A 6 7.56 2.96 21.14
N LEU A 7 7.80 2.46 19.93
CA LEU A 7 8.26 3.26 18.81
C LEU A 7 7.08 4.14 18.36
N ALA A 8 7.10 5.41 18.74
CA ALA A 8 6.11 6.39 18.28
C ALA A 8 6.61 7.02 16.98
N THR A 9 6.13 6.51 15.84
CA THR A 9 6.36 7.14 14.53
C THR A 9 5.52 8.40 14.45
N THR A 10 6.18 9.56 14.40
CA THR A 10 5.52 10.86 14.24
C THR A 10 5.24 11.09 12.76
N LEU A 11 3.98 10.92 12.36
CA LEU A 11 3.51 11.27 11.01
C LEU A 11 3.39 12.80 10.91
N ALA A 12 4.18 13.40 10.03
CA ALA A 12 4.07 14.80 9.66
C ALA A 12 2.85 14.98 8.73
N LEU A 13 1.88 15.79 9.16
CA LEU A 13 0.69 16.12 8.37
C LEU A 13 1.04 17.19 7.34
N PHE A 14 1.29 16.77 6.09
CA PHE A 14 1.32 17.69 4.96
C PHE A 14 -0.13 18.01 4.55
N SER A 15 -0.59 19.23 4.85
CA SER A 15 -1.89 19.71 4.39
C SER A 15 -1.79 20.14 2.92
N SER A 16 -2.11 19.23 2.01
CA SER A 16 -2.29 19.51 0.58
C SER A 16 -3.78 19.49 0.27
N THR A 17 -4.33 20.58 -0.29
CA THR A 17 -5.77 20.80 -0.51
C THR A 17 -6.34 20.07 -1.74
N VAL A 18 -5.95 18.82 -1.97
CA VAL A 18 -6.72 17.91 -2.84
C VAL A 18 -7.51 17.01 -1.91
N VAL A 19 -8.83 17.13 -1.90
CA VAL A 19 -9.69 16.20 -1.16
C VAL A 19 -9.77 14.90 -1.99
N GLY A 20 -8.69 14.12 -2.00
CA GLY A 20 -8.74 12.73 -2.42
C GLY A 20 -9.20 11.86 -1.25
N GLN A 21 -10.01 10.84 -1.54
CA GLN A 21 -10.39 9.87 -0.52
C GLN A 21 -9.13 9.15 -0.03
N LEU A 22 -8.92 9.16 1.28
CA LEU A 22 -7.84 8.42 1.91
C LEU A 22 -8.28 6.99 2.16
N ILE A 23 -7.44 6.03 1.80
CA ILE A 23 -7.65 4.60 2.03
C ILE A 23 -6.47 4.03 2.80
N ASN A 24 -6.70 2.94 3.53
CA ASN A 24 -5.62 2.18 4.14
C ASN A 24 -5.41 0.89 3.35
N ILE A 25 -4.18 0.66 2.92
CA ILE A 25 -3.76 -0.59 2.30
C ILE A 25 -2.94 -1.42 3.28
N GLU A 26 -2.86 -2.72 3.01
CA GLU A 26 -1.97 -3.65 3.69
C GLU A 26 -1.19 -4.46 2.63
N TYR A 27 0.10 -4.69 2.83
CA TYR A 27 0.92 -5.49 1.92
C TYR A 27 2.04 -6.24 2.65
N GLY A 28 2.45 -7.38 2.12
CA GLY A 28 3.43 -8.24 2.79
C GLY A 28 3.50 -9.65 2.23
N TYR A 29 3.84 -10.62 3.07
CA TYR A 29 3.91 -12.03 2.66
C TYR A 29 2.57 -12.77 2.83
N SER A 30 1.89 -12.55 3.95
CA SER A 30 0.56 -13.11 4.23
C SER A 30 -0.10 -12.33 5.38
N PRO A 31 -1.43 -12.42 5.56
CA PRO A 31 -2.10 -11.79 6.71
C PRO A 31 -1.62 -12.31 8.08
N SER A 32 -1.00 -13.50 8.12
CA SER A 32 -0.44 -14.11 9.32
C SER A 32 1.09 -13.95 9.44
N GLY A 33 1.72 -13.35 8.44
CA GLY A 33 3.16 -13.08 8.35
C GLY A 33 3.47 -11.62 8.67
N GLU A 34 4.62 -11.15 8.19
CA GLU A 34 4.95 -9.73 8.25
C GLU A 34 4.16 -8.96 7.18
N THR A 35 3.40 -7.96 7.63
CA THR A 35 2.67 -7.02 6.80
C THR A 35 2.93 -5.59 7.24
N TYR A 36 2.78 -4.67 6.29
CA TYR A 36 2.87 -3.23 6.48
C TYR A 36 1.53 -2.61 6.12
N THR A 37 1.13 -1.59 6.87
CA THR A 37 -0.05 -0.78 6.55
C THR A 37 0.39 0.61 6.15
N GLN A 38 -0.28 1.17 5.14
CA GLN A 38 0.02 2.51 4.65
C GLN A 38 -1.28 3.20 4.26
N GLN A 39 -1.42 4.46 4.69
CA GLN A 39 -2.50 5.32 4.23
C GLN A 39 -2.10 5.96 2.90
N LEU A 40 -2.99 5.90 1.92
CA LEU A 40 -2.80 6.42 0.58
C LEU A 40 -3.96 7.32 0.18
N GLN A 41 -3.69 8.25 -0.72
CA GLN A 41 -4.72 9.03 -1.37
C GLN A 41 -5.11 8.35 -2.70
N LEU A 42 -6.42 8.17 -2.93
CA LEU A 42 -6.90 7.69 -4.21
C LEU A 42 -6.48 8.63 -5.35
N LYS A 43 -6.25 8.04 -6.53
CA LYS A 43 -5.84 8.69 -7.76
C LYS A 43 -4.48 9.40 -7.65
N GLU A 44 -3.64 8.96 -6.72
CA GLU A 44 -2.26 9.42 -6.58
C GLU A 44 -1.27 8.26 -6.70
N PHE A 45 -0.28 8.41 -7.57
CA PHE A 45 0.79 7.44 -7.76
C PHE A 45 1.79 7.57 -6.60
N THR A 46 1.77 6.59 -5.70
CA THR A 46 2.42 6.73 -4.38
C THR A 46 3.50 5.67 -4.19
N LYS A 47 4.64 6.06 -3.62
CA LYS A 47 5.70 5.14 -3.23
C LYS A 47 5.32 4.40 -1.95
N LEU A 48 5.56 3.10 -1.90
CA LEU A 48 5.41 2.30 -0.68
C LEU A 48 6.50 2.68 0.35
N GLU A 49 6.12 2.74 1.61
CA GLU A 49 7.06 3.00 2.72
C GLU A 49 8.09 1.88 2.87
N TYR A 50 7.70 0.63 2.58
CA TYR A 50 8.56 -0.54 2.61
C TYR A 50 8.56 -1.24 1.24
N PRO A 51 9.32 -0.75 0.24
CA PRO A 51 9.45 -1.46 -1.03
C PRO A 51 10.11 -2.83 -0.85
N GLY A 52 9.59 -3.86 -1.51
CA GLY A 52 10.06 -5.23 -1.29
C GLY A 52 9.35 -6.26 -2.17
N THR A 53 9.82 -7.51 -2.10
CA THR A 53 9.20 -8.63 -2.80
C THR A 53 8.14 -9.27 -1.91
N TYR A 54 6.90 -9.22 -2.35
CA TYR A 54 5.71 -9.58 -1.58
C TYR A 54 4.81 -10.55 -2.34
N THR A 55 3.85 -11.14 -1.63
CA THR A 55 2.89 -12.13 -2.16
C THR A 55 1.45 -11.81 -1.75
N TYR A 56 1.24 -10.75 -0.98
CA TYR A 56 -0.05 -10.35 -0.44
C TYR A 56 -0.25 -8.82 -0.50
N PHE A 57 -1.45 -8.43 -0.86
CA PHE A 57 -1.93 -7.04 -0.86
C PHE A 57 -3.41 -7.01 -0.49
N SER A 58 -3.83 -6.02 0.27
CA SER A 58 -5.23 -5.78 0.60
C SER A 58 -5.57 -4.31 0.57
N SER A 59 -6.68 -3.97 -0.08
CA SER A 59 -7.18 -2.61 -0.21
C SER A 59 -8.71 -2.59 -0.27
N PRO A 60 -9.37 -1.55 0.27
CA PRO A 60 -10.82 -1.35 0.11
C PRO A 60 -11.23 -0.95 -1.32
N ASP A 61 -10.30 -0.41 -2.10
CA ASP A 61 -10.51 0.06 -3.47
C ASP A 61 -9.50 -0.63 -4.42
N PRO A 62 -9.80 -0.79 -5.72
CA PRO A 62 -8.89 -1.42 -6.66
C PRO A 62 -7.59 -0.63 -6.84
N CYS A 63 -6.47 -1.35 -6.84
CA CYS A 63 -5.13 -0.78 -6.98
C CYS A 63 -4.29 -1.51 -8.03
N ASP A 64 -3.57 -0.73 -8.83
CA ASP A 64 -2.48 -1.23 -9.66
C ASP A 64 -1.17 -1.17 -8.88
N LEU A 65 -0.42 -2.28 -8.90
CA LEU A 65 0.82 -2.46 -8.14
C LEU A 65 2.02 -2.42 -9.09
N TYR A 66 3.02 -1.63 -8.77
CA TYR A 66 4.14 -1.32 -9.66
C TYR A 66 5.48 -1.68 -9.02
N SER A 67 6.38 -2.24 -9.82
CA SER A 67 7.76 -2.52 -9.41
C SER A 67 8.68 -1.32 -9.48
N ASN A 68 8.27 -0.25 -10.17
CA ASN A 68 8.99 1.02 -10.33
C ASN A 68 8.05 2.11 -10.88
N ALA A 69 8.53 3.35 -11.03
CA ALA A 69 7.72 4.49 -11.45
C ALA A 69 7.54 4.68 -12.98
N VAL A 70 8.17 3.86 -13.83
CA VAL A 70 8.20 4.06 -15.29
C VAL A 70 7.59 2.92 -16.09
N SER A 71 7.42 1.76 -15.48
CA SER A 71 6.85 0.56 -16.11
C SER A 71 5.34 0.46 -15.94
N ASP A 72 4.74 -0.38 -16.77
CA ASP A 72 3.39 -0.89 -16.55
C ASP A 72 3.28 -1.60 -15.18
N PRO A 73 2.06 -1.72 -14.62
CA PRO A 73 1.83 -2.47 -13.40
C PRO A 73 2.38 -3.89 -13.46
N ALA A 74 2.99 -4.31 -12.37
CA ALA A 74 3.31 -5.71 -12.15
C ALA A 74 2.05 -6.53 -11.82
N TYR A 75 1.03 -5.89 -11.26
CA TYR A 75 -0.27 -6.48 -10.98
C TYR A 75 -1.37 -5.43 -11.18
N PHE A 76 -2.45 -5.78 -11.87
CA PHE A 76 -3.55 -4.86 -12.16
C PHE A 76 -4.77 -5.16 -11.27
N GLY A 77 -5.41 -4.11 -10.75
CA GLY A 77 -6.70 -4.22 -10.05
C GLY A 77 -6.73 -5.13 -8.83
N ALA A 78 -5.71 -5.08 -7.96
CA ALA A 78 -5.75 -5.74 -6.66
C ALA A 78 -6.79 -5.06 -5.75
N GLU A 79 -7.79 -5.80 -5.29
CA GLU A 79 -8.89 -5.31 -4.45
C GLU A 79 -9.26 -6.38 -3.41
N GLY A 80 -9.62 -5.95 -2.20
CA GLY A 80 -9.79 -6.87 -1.08
C GLY A 80 -8.51 -7.67 -0.82
N GLN A 81 -8.63 -8.81 -0.14
CA GLN A 81 -7.47 -9.68 0.07
C GLN A 81 -7.05 -10.37 -1.23
N THR A 82 -5.92 -9.93 -1.78
CA THR A 82 -5.35 -10.42 -3.04
C THR A 82 -4.00 -11.11 -2.78
N TYR A 83 -3.81 -12.29 -3.38
CA TYR A 83 -2.57 -13.06 -3.32
C TYR A 83 -2.00 -13.23 -4.72
N PHE A 84 -0.69 -13.11 -4.85
CA PHE A 84 0.02 -13.17 -6.13
C PHE A 84 1.40 -13.82 -5.96
N ASP A 85 2.03 -14.18 -7.08
CA ASP A 85 3.40 -14.68 -7.11
C ASP A 85 4.38 -13.66 -6.52
N GLN A 86 5.55 -14.10 -6.04
CA GLN A 86 6.55 -13.21 -5.49
C GLN A 86 6.89 -12.05 -6.44
N THR A 87 6.42 -10.86 -6.09
CA THR A 87 6.47 -9.67 -6.95
C THR A 87 7.09 -8.52 -6.18
N TYR A 88 8.09 -7.86 -6.78
CA TYR A 88 8.68 -6.65 -6.21
C TYR A 88 7.71 -5.47 -6.36
N LEU A 89 7.32 -4.88 -5.24
CA LEU A 89 6.43 -3.72 -5.17
C LEU A 89 7.21 -2.51 -4.64
N GLU A 90 7.11 -1.40 -5.36
CA GLU A 90 7.70 -0.11 -4.96
C GLU A 90 6.68 1.04 -5.02
N TYR A 91 5.74 0.98 -5.95
CA TYR A 91 4.71 2.00 -6.12
C TYR A 91 3.32 1.39 -6.25
N VAL A 92 2.31 2.20 -5.98
CA VAL A 92 0.90 1.81 -6.04
C VAL A 92 0.05 2.97 -6.53
N TYR A 93 -0.97 2.65 -7.30
CA TYR A 93 -1.98 3.60 -7.74
C TYR A 93 -3.36 3.00 -7.52
N CYS A 94 -4.11 3.57 -6.58
CA CYS A 94 -5.46 3.11 -6.25
C CYS A 94 -6.49 4.07 -6.84
N TYR A 95 -7.63 3.55 -7.28
CA TYR A 95 -8.68 4.32 -7.94
C TYR A 95 -10.06 3.88 -7.43
N GLU A 96 -11.05 4.75 -7.59
CA GLU A 96 -12.43 4.46 -7.18
C GLU A 96 -12.95 3.22 -7.91
N SER A 97 -13.58 2.31 -7.18
CA SER A 97 -14.35 1.23 -7.78
C SER A 97 -15.56 1.82 -8.52
N TYR A 98 -15.79 1.39 -9.75
CA TYR A 98 -16.97 1.80 -10.53
C TYR A 98 -18.10 0.80 -10.25
N ASP A 99 -19.07 1.21 -9.44
CA ASP A 99 -20.36 0.50 -9.27
C ASP A 99 -21.21 0.51 -10.56
#